data_AF-A0A5C5WHR1-F1
#
_entry.id   AF-A0A5C5WHR1-F1
#
_cell.length_a   1.000
_cell.length_b   1.000
_cell.length_c   1.000
_cell.angle_alpha   90.00
_cell.angle_beta   90.00
_cell.angle_gamma   90.00
#
_symmetry.space_group_name_H-M   'P 1'
#
loop_
_entity.id
_entity.type
_entity.pdbx_description
1 polymer ?
#
loop_
_entity_poly.entity_id
_entity_poly.type
_entity_poly.pdbx_seq_one_letter_code
_entity_poly.pdbx_strand_id
1 'polypeptide(L)'
;MKTEVTIEDVRDHSILGCSVRGNTLIVKPTGSVVGFEPRTFHSELHRIKSLMSSGQFLNLIFDLSGARYFGTELISAMVSLGKMVNESGQALIAEPSADMRLVLEKMKVNLIVPIEDTTQEAIQRVVEESPNAWLKRNKRFAVPICVAVALLGVVALAASSNLLNGFVGTQASRQYHVLTQHIAEIEEIRKEENPSRAWSKFSVRADRKLKPFLDTLRDQPNRSPLNESLYQSTLAVWQLSVQKVVPPETSLDAARTRLRETALLITAEQGLSVADFQPDDLKLNSPKSDPRPVASD
;
A
#
# COMPACT_ATOMS: atom_id res chain seq x y z
N MET A 1 -38.81 2.82 9.82
CA MET A 1 -38.12 3.79 8.96
C MET A 1 -37.44 4.81 9.85
N LYS A 2 -36.11 4.95 9.80
CA LYS A 2 -35.42 6.09 10.43
C LYS A 2 -35.52 7.24 9.43
N THR A 3 -36.22 8.31 9.80
CA THR A 3 -36.21 9.55 9.01
C THR A 3 -34.80 10.12 9.12
N GLU A 4 -34.11 10.24 7.98
CA GLU A 4 -32.78 10.84 7.91
C GLU A 4 -32.94 12.35 8.10
N VAL A 5 -32.42 12.87 9.22
CA VAL A 5 -32.46 14.31 9.52
C VAL A 5 -31.30 14.95 8.77
N THR A 6 -31.62 15.88 7.88
CA THR A 6 -30.66 16.61 7.05
C THR A 6 -30.30 17.94 7.71
N ILE A 7 -29.19 18.56 7.27
CA ILE A 7 -28.77 19.89 7.76
C ILE A 7 -29.83 20.96 7.48
N GLU A 8 -30.64 20.77 6.43
CA GLU A 8 -31.72 21.66 6.04
C GLU A 8 -32.80 21.74 7.13
N ASP A 9 -33.06 20.64 7.84
CA ASP A 9 -34.06 20.54 8.91
C ASP A 9 -33.73 21.38 10.17
N VAL A 10 -32.52 21.94 10.20
CA VAL A 10 -31.87 22.57 11.36
C VAL A 10 -31.58 24.04 11.07
N ARG A 11 -31.73 24.47 9.82
CA ARG A 11 -31.56 25.87 9.40
C ARG A 11 -32.65 26.79 9.95
N ASP A 12 -33.85 26.24 10.17
CA ASP A 12 -35.01 26.98 10.68
C ASP A 12 -35.08 27.01 12.22
N HIS A 13 -33.99 26.67 12.91
CA HIS A 13 -33.93 26.75 14.36
C HIS A 13 -33.96 28.20 14.83
N SER A 14 -34.88 28.48 15.75
CA SER A 14 -35.12 29.79 16.32
C SER A 14 -34.30 30.04 17.59
N ILE A 15 -33.90 28.97 18.29
CA ILE A 15 -33.20 29.03 19.59
C ILE A 15 -31.78 28.50 19.49
N LEU A 16 -31.56 27.39 18.77
CA LEU A 16 -30.27 26.71 18.63
C LEU A 16 -29.86 26.68 17.16
N GLY A 17 -29.39 27.82 16.66
CA GLY A 17 -28.85 27.93 15.31
C GLY A 17 -27.70 26.94 15.09
N CYS A 18 -27.69 26.26 13.96
CA CYS A 18 -26.65 25.29 13.64
C CYS A 18 -25.95 25.64 12.33
N SER A 19 -24.63 25.46 12.30
CA SER A 19 -23.82 25.56 11.09
C SER A 19 -22.82 24.42 11.04
N VAL A 20 -22.37 24.06 9.84
CA VAL A 20 -21.51 22.90 9.62
C VAL A 20 -20.19 23.35 9.00
N ARG A 21 -19.08 22.82 9.52
CA ARG A 21 -17.75 22.94 8.92
C ARG A 21 -17.07 21.58 8.89
N GLY A 22 -17.03 20.94 7.73
CA GLY A 22 -16.50 19.58 7.59
C GLY A 22 -17.28 18.58 8.44
N ASN A 23 -16.59 17.87 9.34
CA ASN A 23 -17.17 16.92 10.29
C ASN A 23 -17.51 17.55 11.66
N THR A 24 -17.57 18.88 11.73
CA THR A 24 -17.85 19.65 12.94
C THR A 24 -19.20 20.34 12.85
N LEU A 25 -20.06 20.04 13.83
CA LEU A 25 -21.32 20.76 14.04
C LEU A 25 -21.06 21.93 14.99
N ILE A 26 -21.41 23.15 14.56
CA ILE A 26 -21.31 24.35 15.38
C ILE A 26 -22.73 24.76 15.77
N VAL A 27 -23.02 24.70 17.07
CA VAL A 27 -24.31 25.08 17.66
C VAL A 27 -24.15 26.45 18.31
N LYS A 28 -24.93 27.42 17.82
CA LYS A 28 -24.96 28.79 18.30
C LYS A 28 -26.34 29.10 18.90
N PRO A 29 -26.46 29.15 20.24
CA PRO A 29 -27.69 29.61 20.87
C PRO A 29 -27.99 31.06 20.46
N THR A 30 -29.17 31.30 19.91
CA THR A 30 -29.65 32.62 19.49
C THR A 30 -30.66 33.15 20.49
N GLY A 31 -30.33 34.27 21.14
CA GLY A 31 -31.24 34.99 22.05
C GLY A 31 -30.97 34.77 23.55
N SER A 32 -31.72 35.49 24.38
CA SER A 32 -31.70 35.31 25.84
C SER A 32 -32.56 34.10 26.20
N VAL A 33 -31.97 33.11 26.90
CA VAL A 33 -32.72 31.92 27.38
C VAL A 33 -33.85 32.27 28.34
N VAL A 34 -33.86 33.50 28.87
CA VAL A 34 -34.96 34.05 29.65
C VAL A 34 -36.13 34.35 28.73
N GLY A 35 -36.95 33.34 28.45
CA GLY A 35 -38.23 33.50 27.74
C GLY A 35 -38.53 32.50 26.62
N PHE A 36 -37.68 31.50 26.37
CA PHE A 36 -38.02 30.48 25.37
C PHE A 36 -39.16 29.59 25.86
N GLU A 37 -40.06 29.23 24.93
CA GLU A 37 -41.05 28.20 25.19
C GLU A 37 -40.33 26.86 25.37
N PRO A 38 -40.44 26.18 26.53
CA PRO A 38 -39.69 24.95 26.81
C PRO A 38 -39.90 23.87 25.75
N ARG A 39 -41.10 23.81 25.15
CA ARG A 39 -41.43 22.84 24.09
C ARG A 39 -40.57 23.04 22.85
N THR A 40 -40.37 24.29 22.43
CA THR A 40 -39.58 24.63 21.24
C THR A 40 -38.10 24.29 21.48
N PHE A 41 -37.57 24.65 22.65
CA PHE A 41 -36.19 24.31 23.02
C PHE A 41 -35.93 22.80 23.00
N HIS A 42 -36.80 22.01 23.64
CA HIS A 42 -36.66 20.55 23.67
C HIS A 42 -36.78 19.92 22.28
N SER A 43 -37.65 20.45 21.43
CA SER A 43 -37.80 20.01 20.04
C SER A 43 -36.52 20.25 19.23
N GLU A 44 -35.95 21.46 19.29
CA GLU A 44 -34.69 21.78 18.60
C GLU A 44 -33.52 20.96 19.15
N LEU A 45 -33.43 20.78 20.47
CA LEU A 45 -32.42 19.94 21.10
C LEU A 45 -32.54 18.48 20.64
N HIS A 46 -33.75 17.94 20.52
CA HIS A 46 -33.96 16.59 20.00
C HIS A 46 -33.46 16.43 18.56
N ARG A 47 -33.67 17.44 17.71
CA ARG A 47 -33.15 17.44 16.33
C ARG A 47 -31.62 17.42 16.30
N ILE A 48 -30.96 18.25 17.12
CA ILE A 48 -29.49 18.24 17.23
C ILE A 48 -28.98 16.89 17.73
N LYS A 49 -29.63 16.29 18.73
CA LYS A 49 -29.29 14.93 19.19
C LYS A 49 -29.42 13.89 18.07
N SER A 50 -30.45 14.01 17.23
CA SER A 50 -30.66 13.12 16.09
C SER A 50 -29.56 13.28 15.04
N LEU A 51 -29.16 14.52 14.74
CA LEU A 51 -28.02 14.81 13.84
C LEU A 51 -26.72 14.22 14.37
N MET A 52 -26.39 14.44 15.64
CA MET A 52 -25.18 13.90 16.25
C MET A 52 -25.16 12.37 16.22
N SER A 53 -26.34 11.75 16.38
CA SER A 53 -26.49 10.29 16.33
C SER A 53 -26.37 9.69 14.92
N SER A 54 -26.38 10.51 13.86
CA SER A 54 -26.17 10.03 12.48
C SER A 54 -24.74 9.53 12.24
N GLY A 55 -23.78 9.95 13.06
CA GLY A 55 -22.35 9.67 12.88
C GLY A 55 -21.65 10.56 11.85
N GLN A 56 -22.37 11.49 11.19
CA GLN A 56 -21.80 12.44 10.23
C GLN A 56 -20.89 13.47 10.91
N PHE A 57 -21.21 13.87 12.13
CA PHE A 57 -20.46 14.86 12.89
C PHE A 57 -19.65 14.16 13.98
N LEU A 58 -18.33 14.28 13.88
CA LEU A 58 -17.43 13.79 14.90
C LEU A 58 -17.22 14.84 15.99
N ASN A 59 -17.28 16.11 15.63
CA ASN A 59 -16.95 17.21 16.53
C ASN A 59 -18.16 18.12 16.76
N LEU A 60 -18.19 18.75 17.93
CA LEU A 60 -19.24 19.67 18.35
C LEU A 60 -18.61 20.93 18.94
N ILE A 61 -19.00 22.10 18.47
CA ILE A 61 -18.59 23.39 19.04
C ILE A 61 -19.83 24.15 19.47
N PHE A 62 -19.89 24.59 20.71
CA PHE A 62 -20.89 25.54 21.20
C PHE A 62 -20.36 26.96 21.10
N ASP A 63 -20.83 27.73 20.12
CA ASP A 63 -20.50 29.15 19.97
C ASP A 63 -21.45 29.99 20.84
N LEU A 64 -20.92 30.56 21.92
CA LEU A 64 -21.69 31.34 22.89
C LEU A 64 -21.67 32.85 22.63
N SER A 65 -21.06 33.32 21.54
CA SER A 65 -20.92 34.74 21.23
C SER A 65 -22.24 35.49 21.08
N GLY A 66 -23.31 34.77 20.72
CA GLY A 66 -24.63 35.33 20.49
C GLY A 66 -25.48 35.55 21.74
N ALA A 67 -25.06 35.08 22.92
CA ALA A 67 -25.90 35.08 24.10
C ALA A 67 -25.16 35.43 25.39
N ARG A 68 -25.79 36.30 26.19
CA ARG A 68 -25.18 36.92 27.37
C ARG A 68 -25.41 36.13 28.65
N TYR A 69 -26.49 35.36 28.71
CA TYR A 69 -26.88 34.61 29.90
C TYR A 69 -27.64 33.34 29.52
N PHE A 70 -27.38 32.27 30.25
CA PHE A 70 -27.95 30.95 30.02
C PHE A 70 -28.48 30.38 31.32
N GLY A 71 -29.67 29.80 31.26
CA GLY A 71 -30.23 29.01 32.34
C GLY A 71 -29.54 27.65 32.47
N THR A 72 -29.79 26.98 33.59
CA THR A 72 -29.33 25.61 33.89
C THR A 72 -29.75 24.59 32.83
N GLU A 73 -30.86 24.84 32.14
CA GLU A 73 -31.39 23.98 31.07
C GLU A 73 -30.45 23.93 29.86
N LEU A 74 -29.93 25.06 29.39
CA LEU A 74 -28.98 25.07 28.26
C LEU A 74 -27.66 24.43 28.67
N ILE A 75 -27.15 24.72 29.86
CA ILE A 75 -25.91 24.10 30.36
C ILE A 75 -26.07 22.57 30.41
N SER A 76 -27.23 22.08 30.86
CA SER A 76 -27.54 20.65 30.86
C SER A 76 -27.60 20.06 29.45
N ALA A 77 -28.16 20.80 28.49
CA ALA A 77 -28.19 20.41 27.09
C ALA A 77 -26.78 20.34 26.48
N MET A 78 -25.92 21.33 26.76
CA MET A 78 -24.52 21.36 26.31
C MET A 78 -23.73 20.17 26.84
N VAL A 79 -23.85 19.87 28.13
CA VAL A 79 -23.21 18.69 28.73
C VAL A 79 -23.75 17.39 28.15
N SER A 80 -25.07 17.29 27.96
CA SER A 80 -25.70 16.10 27.36
C SER A 80 -25.21 15.85 25.94
N LEU A 81 -25.12 16.89 25.13
CA LEU A 81 -24.64 16.81 23.75
C LEU A 81 -23.13 16.58 23.69
N GLY A 82 -22.35 17.21 24.56
CA GLY A 82 -20.91 16.98 24.65
C GLY A 82 -20.57 15.52 24.98
N LYS A 83 -21.36 14.87 25.84
CA LYS A 83 -21.24 13.43 26.13
C LYS A 83 -21.66 12.51 24.98
N MET A 84 -22.41 13.01 24.00
CA MET A 84 -22.78 12.24 22.81
C MET A 84 -21.69 12.25 21.74
N VAL A 85 -20.71 13.14 21.83
CA VAL A 85 -19.56 13.13 20.94
C VAL A 85 -18.79 11.83 21.16
N ASN A 86 -18.62 11.06 20.08
CA ASN A 86 -17.86 9.82 20.10
C ASN A 86 -16.41 10.09 20.52
N GLU A 87 -15.72 9.08 21.04
CA GLU A 87 -14.30 9.15 21.41
C GLU A 87 -13.39 9.67 20.28
N SER A 88 -13.87 9.63 19.02
CA SER A 88 -13.16 10.08 17.83
C SER A 88 -13.26 11.55 17.48
N GLY A 89 -14.03 12.32 18.23
CA GLY A 89 -14.01 13.76 18.11
C GLY A 89 -14.07 14.43 19.45
N GLN A 90 -14.37 15.72 19.42
CA GLN A 90 -14.34 16.57 20.60
C GLN A 90 -15.56 17.48 20.66
N ALA A 91 -15.98 17.75 21.90
CA ALA A 91 -16.92 18.82 22.21
C ALA A 91 -16.13 20.00 22.79
N LEU A 92 -16.37 21.22 22.30
CA LEU A 92 -15.74 22.45 22.79
C LEU A 92 -16.80 23.54 23.01
N ILE A 93 -16.49 24.48 23.90
CA ILE A 93 -17.25 25.73 24.09
C ILE A 93 -16.37 26.88 23.60
N ALA A 94 -16.93 27.79 22.82
CA ALA A 94 -16.23 28.95 22.28
C ALA A 94 -16.94 30.25 22.67
N GLU A 95 -16.16 31.32 22.83
CA GLU A 95 -16.64 32.69 23.03
C GLU A 95 -17.65 32.87 24.19
N PRO A 96 -17.44 32.28 25.39
CA PRO A 96 -18.28 32.62 26.53
C PRO A 96 -18.03 34.07 26.94
N SER A 97 -19.10 34.78 27.34
CA SER A 97 -18.94 36.04 28.08
C SER A 97 -18.15 35.81 29.38
N ALA A 98 -17.52 36.86 29.92
CA ALA A 98 -16.74 36.75 31.16
C ALA A 98 -17.59 36.18 32.33
N ASP A 99 -18.83 36.65 32.47
CA ASP A 99 -19.76 36.14 33.48
C ASP A 99 -20.12 34.67 33.23
N MET A 100 -20.35 34.29 31.98
CA MET A 100 -20.67 32.91 31.62
C MET A 100 -19.50 31.97 31.88
N ARG A 101 -18.28 32.39 31.57
CA ARG A 101 -17.07 31.62 31.88
C ARG A 101 -16.98 31.29 33.36
N LEU A 102 -17.18 32.29 34.22
CA LEU A 102 -17.19 32.09 35.68
C LEU A 102 -18.25 31.07 36.13
N VAL A 103 -19.44 31.10 35.52
CA VAL A 103 -20.51 30.14 35.82
C VAL A 103 -20.12 28.72 35.37
N LEU A 104 -19.63 28.57 34.13
CA LEU A 104 -19.21 27.29 33.56
C LEU A 104 -18.06 26.66 34.36
N GLU A 105 -17.09 27.46 34.80
CA GLU A 105 -15.98 27.03 35.65
C GLU A 105 -16.44 26.62 37.05
N LYS A 106 -17.32 27.42 37.69
CA LYS A 106 -17.91 27.06 38.99
C LYS A 106 -18.70 25.74 38.91
N MET A 107 -19.39 25.51 37.80
CA MET A 107 -20.11 24.26 37.53
C MET A 107 -19.21 23.12 37.05
N LYS A 108 -17.90 23.37 36.88
CA LYS A 108 -16.91 22.41 36.38
C LYS A 108 -17.24 21.84 34.99
N VAL A 109 -17.94 22.60 34.16
CA VAL A 109 -18.29 22.19 32.79
C VAL A 109 -17.03 22.04 31.94
N ASN A 110 -16.00 22.86 32.20
CA ASN A 110 -14.70 22.81 31.55
C ASN A 110 -13.97 21.46 31.69
N LEU A 111 -14.31 20.65 32.70
CA LEU A 111 -13.76 19.30 32.87
C LEU A 111 -14.38 18.28 31.90
N ILE A 112 -15.56 18.58 31.38
CA ILE A 112 -16.31 17.71 30.45
C ILE A 112 -16.17 18.23 29.03
N VAL A 113 -16.30 19.55 28.85
CA VAL A 113 -16.26 20.24 27.56
C VAL A 113 -15.29 21.42 27.70
N PRO A 114 -14.07 21.33 27.13
CA PRO A 114 -13.09 22.41 27.20
C PRO A 114 -13.63 23.73 26.64
N ILE A 115 -13.12 24.84 27.18
CA ILE A 115 -13.54 26.20 26.84
C ILE A 115 -12.39 26.92 26.14
N GLU A 116 -12.68 27.51 24.99
CA GLU A 116 -11.78 28.34 24.20
C GLU A 116 -12.24 29.80 24.20
N ASP A 117 -11.29 30.72 23.99
CA ASP A 117 -11.58 32.15 23.92
C ASP A 117 -12.35 32.51 22.65
N THR A 118 -11.96 31.92 21.52
CA THR A 118 -12.58 32.20 20.20
C THR A 118 -13.11 30.95 19.49
N THR A 119 -14.10 31.16 18.60
CA THR A 119 -14.61 30.07 17.75
C THR A 119 -13.55 29.57 16.78
N GLN A 120 -12.63 30.45 16.34
CA GLN A 120 -11.54 30.06 15.46
C GLN A 120 -10.53 29.15 16.16
N GLU A 121 -10.16 29.45 17.41
CA GLU A 121 -9.30 28.56 18.21
C GLU A 121 -9.95 27.20 18.45
N ALA A 122 -11.26 27.17 18.75
CA ALA A 122 -11.97 25.91 18.87
C ALA A 122 -11.96 25.08 17.57
N ILE A 123 -12.15 25.73 16.42
CA ILE A 123 -12.06 25.07 15.11
C ILE A 123 -10.62 24.57 14.87
N GLN A 124 -9.62 25.41 15.13
CA GLN A 124 -8.23 25.06 14.95
C GLN A 124 -7.83 23.87 15.82
N ARG A 125 -8.23 23.86 17.09
CA ARG A 125 -7.98 22.75 18.02
C ARG A 125 -8.58 21.44 17.51
N VAL A 126 -9.81 21.47 17.01
CA VAL A 126 -10.46 20.30 16.40
C VAL A 126 -9.69 19.81 15.16
N VAL A 127 -9.17 20.73 14.34
CA VAL A 127 -8.40 20.40 13.14
C VAL A 127 -7.01 19.86 13.48
N GLU A 128 -6.32 20.44 14.45
CA GLU A 128 -4.96 20.05 14.85
C GLU A 128 -4.91 18.65 15.48
N GLU A 129 -5.98 18.22 16.15
CA GLU A 129 -6.06 16.86 16.67
C GLU A 129 -6.24 15.78 15.58
N SER A 130 -6.43 16.16 14.31
CA SER A 130 -6.95 15.29 13.24
C SER A 130 -6.06 14.14 12.72
N PRO A 131 -4.72 14.05 12.92
CA PRO A 131 -4.00 12.80 12.58
C PRO A 131 -3.35 12.11 13.78
N ASN A 132 -2.83 12.91 14.73
CA ASN A 132 -2.02 12.39 15.83
C ASN A 132 -2.87 11.82 16.98
N ALA A 133 -4.10 12.32 17.18
CA ALA A 133 -5.02 11.74 18.16
C ALA A 133 -5.56 10.38 17.70
N TRP A 134 -5.81 10.22 16.39
CA TRP A 134 -6.13 8.91 15.80
C TRP A 134 -5.00 7.90 16.00
N LEU A 135 -3.75 8.30 15.73
CA LEU A 135 -2.58 7.45 15.92
C LEU A 135 -2.37 7.05 17.40
N LYS A 136 -2.57 7.99 18.34
CA LYS A 136 -2.43 7.73 19.79
C LYS A 136 -3.54 6.86 20.35
N ARG A 137 -4.76 6.96 19.82
CA ARG A 137 -5.94 6.22 20.32
C ARG A 137 -6.06 4.83 19.70
N ASN A 138 -5.60 4.65 18.45
CA ASN A 138 -5.60 3.37 17.74
C ASN A 138 -4.21 2.70 17.66
N LYS A 139 -3.39 2.80 18.72
CA LYS A 139 -2.01 2.25 18.77
C LYS A 139 -1.92 0.77 18.37
N ARG A 140 -2.95 -0.03 18.63
CA ARG A 140 -2.99 -1.47 18.29
C ARG A 140 -2.98 -1.73 16.78
N PHE A 141 -3.51 -0.82 15.97
CA PHE A 141 -3.58 -0.96 14.52
C PHE A 141 -2.62 -0.04 13.78
N ALA A 142 -2.29 1.13 14.34
CA ALA A 142 -1.39 2.08 13.69
C ALA A 142 0.07 1.58 13.60
N VAL A 143 0.57 0.91 14.65
CA VAL A 143 1.94 0.40 14.70
C VAL A 143 2.24 -0.61 13.57
N PRO A 144 1.44 -1.69 13.34
CA PRO A 144 1.74 -2.63 12.28
C PRO A 144 1.66 -2.00 10.88
N ILE A 145 0.75 -1.03 10.66
CA ILE A 145 0.65 -0.33 9.38
C ILE A 145 1.90 0.53 9.14
N CYS A 146 2.35 1.31 10.12
CA CYS A 146 3.58 2.10 9.99
C CYS A 146 4.81 1.22 9.76
N VAL A 147 4.91 0.08 10.45
CA VAL A 147 6.00 -0.89 10.24
C VAL A 147 5.94 -1.48 8.83
N ALA A 148 4.75 -1.86 8.34
CA ALA A 148 4.58 -2.39 6.99
C ALA A 148 4.97 -1.36 5.91
N VAL A 149 4.56 -0.09 6.07
CA VAL A 149 4.92 1.00 5.15
C VAL A 149 6.42 1.27 5.18
N ALA A 150 7.04 1.29 6.37
CA ALA A 150 8.48 1.45 6.50
C ALA A 150 9.24 0.29 5.83
N LEU A 151 8.81 -0.96 6.03
CA LEU A 151 9.39 -2.13 5.37
C LEU A 151 9.25 -2.06 3.84
N LEU A 152 8.08 -1.66 3.34
CA LEU A 152 7.88 -1.45 1.89
C LEU A 152 8.80 -0.34 1.35
N GLY A 153 8.99 0.75 2.09
CA GLY A 153 9.93 1.80 1.74
C GLY A 153 11.37 1.30 1.67
N VAL A 154 11.80 0.49 2.64
CA VAL A 154 13.13 -0.16 2.63
C VAL A 154 13.28 -1.12 1.46
N VAL A 155 12.26 -1.93 1.16
CA VAL A 155 12.28 -2.84 -0.01
C VAL A 155 12.34 -2.06 -1.32
N ALA A 156 11.58 -0.97 -1.46
CA ALA A 156 11.62 -0.11 -2.65
C ALA A 156 12.98 0.58 -2.82
N LEU A 157 13.55 1.10 -1.74
CA LEU A 157 14.90 1.67 -1.73
C LEU A 157 15.96 0.61 -2.06
N ALA A 158 15.85 -0.58 -1.48
CA ALA A 158 16.74 -1.71 -1.76
C ALA A 158 16.59 -2.25 -3.19
N ALA A 159 15.40 -2.16 -3.81
CA ALA A 159 15.20 -2.50 -5.21
C ALA A 159 15.73 -1.43 -6.17
N SER A 160 15.70 -0.15 -5.76
CA SER A 160 16.25 0.96 -6.55
C SER A 160 17.77 1.07 -6.47
N SER A 161 18.37 0.59 -5.38
CA SER A 161 19.81 0.52 -5.21
C SER A 161 20.31 -0.86 -5.64
N ASN A 162 21.47 -0.93 -6.29
CA ASN A 162 22.07 -2.20 -6.73
C ASN A 162 22.43 -3.18 -5.58
N LEU A 163 22.01 -2.91 -4.34
CA LEU A 163 22.27 -3.70 -3.14
C LEU A 163 21.61 -5.09 -3.18
N LEU A 164 20.45 -5.25 -3.84
CA LEU A 164 19.80 -6.56 -3.97
C LEU A 164 20.39 -7.43 -5.10
N ASN A 165 21.27 -6.90 -5.95
CA ASN A 165 21.85 -7.66 -7.07
C ASN A 165 22.69 -8.85 -6.60
N GLY A 166 23.30 -8.77 -5.41
CA GLY A 166 24.01 -9.89 -4.79
C GLY A 166 23.10 -11.05 -4.36
N PHE A 167 21.82 -10.78 -4.09
CA PHE A 167 20.89 -11.79 -3.57
C PHE A 167 19.97 -12.38 -4.65
N VAL A 168 19.53 -11.57 -5.61
CA VAL A 168 18.56 -12.00 -6.65
C VAL A 168 19.23 -12.35 -7.98
N GLY A 169 20.56 -12.15 -8.09
CA GLY A 169 21.31 -12.30 -9.32
C GLY A 169 20.98 -11.23 -10.36
N THR A 170 21.99 -10.79 -11.10
CA THR A 170 21.83 -9.81 -12.19
C THR A 170 21.05 -10.39 -13.36
N GLN A 171 20.46 -9.52 -14.18
CA GLN A 171 19.76 -9.93 -15.41
C GLN A 171 20.68 -10.77 -16.33
N ALA A 172 21.95 -10.38 -16.45
CA ALA A 172 22.96 -11.10 -17.23
C ALA A 172 23.16 -12.54 -16.73
N SER A 173 23.29 -12.73 -15.40
CA SER A 173 23.44 -14.06 -14.80
C SER A 173 22.20 -14.94 -15.02
N ARG A 174 21.00 -14.38 -14.91
CA ARG A 174 19.76 -15.13 -15.20
C ARG A 174 19.65 -15.54 -16.66
N GLN A 175 20.01 -14.64 -17.59
CA GLN A 175 20.03 -14.96 -19.01
C GLN A 175 21.05 -16.05 -19.31
N TYR A 176 22.26 -15.94 -18.76
CA TYR A 176 23.28 -16.98 -18.86
C TYR A 176 22.77 -18.34 -18.37
N HIS A 177 22.11 -18.39 -17.22
CA HIS A 177 21.53 -19.63 -16.67
C HIS A 177 20.46 -20.24 -17.59
N VAL A 178 19.63 -19.40 -18.23
CA VAL A 178 18.66 -19.89 -19.22
C VAL A 178 19.37 -20.50 -20.43
N LEU A 179 20.47 -19.92 -20.90
CA LEU A 179 21.22 -20.44 -22.05
C LEU A 179 21.91 -21.77 -21.73
N THR A 180 22.52 -21.90 -20.56
CA THR A 180 23.16 -23.15 -20.13
C THR A 180 22.13 -24.27 -19.97
N GLN A 181 20.94 -23.97 -19.45
CA GLN A 181 19.83 -24.92 -19.38
C GLN A 181 19.42 -25.43 -20.77
N HIS A 182 19.38 -24.57 -21.79
CA HIS A 182 19.05 -25.02 -23.16
C HIS A 182 20.15 -25.92 -23.74
N ILE A 183 21.43 -25.63 -23.50
CA ILE A 183 22.51 -26.53 -23.94
C ILE A 183 22.37 -27.91 -23.27
N ALA A 184 22.10 -27.96 -21.97
CA ALA A 184 21.89 -29.22 -21.26
C ALA A 184 20.70 -30.01 -21.82
N GLU A 185 19.57 -29.35 -22.14
CA GLU A 185 18.40 -30.01 -22.76
C GLU A 185 18.73 -30.53 -24.16
N ILE A 186 19.55 -29.83 -24.95
CA ILE A 186 20.02 -30.33 -26.26
C ILE A 186 20.87 -31.60 -26.11
N GLU A 187 21.76 -31.64 -25.12
CA GLU A 187 22.58 -32.82 -24.83
C GLU A 187 21.74 -34.02 -24.37
N GLU A 188 20.69 -33.77 -23.59
CA GLU A 188 19.75 -34.78 -23.14
C GLU A 188 18.97 -35.36 -24.32
N ILE A 189 18.38 -34.50 -25.17
CA ILE A 189 17.65 -34.92 -26.38
C ILE A 189 18.52 -35.77 -27.30
N ARG A 190 19.82 -35.46 -27.40
CA ARG A 190 20.74 -36.22 -28.24
C ARG A 190 21.03 -37.63 -27.72
N LYS A 191 20.81 -37.88 -26.42
CA LYS A 191 20.95 -39.21 -25.80
C LYS A 191 19.66 -40.04 -25.90
N GLU A 192 18.53 -39.46 -26.32
CA GLU A 192 17.26 -40.18 -26.46
C GLU A 192 17.27 -41.16 -27.65
N GLU A 193 16.46 -42.22 -27.54
CA GLU A 193 16.29 -43.24 -28.59
C GLU A 193 15.63 -42.67 -29.86
N ASN A 194 14.78 -41.65 -29.74
CA ASN A 194 14.10 -40.98 -30.86
C ASN A 194 14.28 -39.46 -30.80
N PRO A 195 15.47 -38.95 -31.14
CA PRO A 195 15.82 -37.56 -30.92
C PRO A 195 15.04 -36.61 -31.85
N SER A 196 14.60 -37.06 -33.02
CA SER A 196 13.88 -36.22 -34.00
C SER A 196 12.55 -35.68 -33.45
N ARG A 197 11.81 -36.51 -32.71
CA ARG A 197 10.50 -36.12 -32.15
C ARG A 197 10.65 -35.14 -30.99
N ALA A 198 11.60 -35.39 -30.09
CA ALA A 198 11.90 -34.49 -28.98
C ALA A 198 12.47 -33.16 -29.49
N TRP A 199 13.36 -33.23 -30.48
CA TRP A 199 13.96 -32.07 -31.12
C TRP A 199 12.93 -31.11 -31.71
N SER A 200 11.94 -31.60 -32.45
CA SER A 200 10.90 -30.74 -33.04
C SER A 200 10.08 -29.99 -31.99
N LYS A 201 9.86 -30.57 -30.80
CA LYS A 201 9.14 -29.89 -29.71
C LYS A 201 10.04 -28.87 -29.01
N PHE A 202 11.30 -29.24 -28.81
CA PHE A 202 12.31 -28.38 -28.20
C PHE A 202 12.56 -27.13 -29.06
N SER A 203 12.78 -27.28 -30.36
CA SER A 203 13.12 -26.18 -31.27
C SER A 203 12.06 -25.08 -31.28
N VAL A 204 10.77 -25.45 -31.31
CA VAL A 204 9.66 -24.49 -31.25
C VAL A 204 9.62 -23.75 -29.90
N ARG A 205 9.91 -24.44 -28.79
CA ARG A 205 9.95 -23.84 -27.46
C ARG A 205 11.14 -22.90 -27.31
N ALA A 206 12.31 -23.34 -27.76
CA ALA A 206 13.55 -22.58 -27.73
C ALA A 206 13.44 -21.32 -28.61
N ASP A 207 12.87 -21.41 -29.82
CA ASP A 207 12.63 -20.25 -30.68
C ASP A 207 11.74 -19.20 -29.98
N ARG A 208 10.60 -19.64 -29.45
CA ARG A 208 9.66 -18.76 -28.73
C ARG A 208 10.30 -18.06 -27.53
N LYS A 209 11.20 -18.76 -26.81
CA LYS A 209 11.82 -18.25 -25.59
C LYS A 209 13.04 -17.38 -25.87
N LEU A 210 13.91 -17.77 -26.80
CA LEU A 210 15.19 -17.10 -27.05
C LEU A 210 15.08 -15.93 -28.03
N LYS A 211 14.17 -15.98 -29.00
CA LYS A 211 14.02 -14.91 -30.01
C LYS A 211 13.70 -13.53 -29.42
N PRO A 212 12.78 -13.38 -28.45
CA PRO A 212 12.53 -12.06 -27.83
C PRO A 212 13.77 -11.50 -27.12
N PHE A 213 14.61 -12.36 -26.51
CA PHE A 213 15.85 -11.92 -25.88
C PHE A 213 16.88 -11.45 -26.92
N LEU A 214 16.97 -12.15 -28.05
CA LEU A 214 17.80 -11.72 -29.17
C LEU A 214 17.37 -10.38 -29.72
N ASP A 215 16.08 -10.18 -29.94
CA ASP A 215 15.56 -8.90 -30.45
C ASP A 215 15.84 -7.77 -29.44
N THR A 216 15.62 -8.01 -28.14
CA THR A 216 15.91 -7.04 -27.08
C THR A 216 17.38 -6.66 -27.01
N LEU A 217 18.30 -7.63 -27.07
CA LEU A 217 19.73 -7.38 -27.09
C LEU A 217 20.14 -6.73 -28.42
N ARG A 218 19.49 -7.11 -29.53
CA ARG A 218 19.80 -6.60 -30.86
C ARG A 218 19.62 -5.09 -30.92
N ASP A 219 18.51 -4.61 -30.37
CA ASP A 219 18.02 -3.25 -30.55
C ASP A 219 18.67 -2.22 -29.59
N GLN A 220 19.65 -2.62 -28.76
CA GLN A 220 20.39 -1.69 -27.88
C GLN A 220 21.49 -0.91 -28.64
N PRO A 221 21.37 0.43 -28.82
CA PRO A 221 22.43 1.26 -29.37
C PRO A 221 23.49 1.47 -28.29
N ASN A 222 24.72 1.01 -28.51
CA ASN A 222 25.85 1.00 -27.55
C ASN A 222 25.83 -0.15 -26.54
N ARG A 223 25.96 -1.38 -27.02
CA ARG A 223 26.12 -2.55 -26.14
C ARG A 223 27.44 -2.47 -25.39
N SER A 224 27.39 -2.69 -24.08
CA SER A 224 28.59 -3.00 -23.30
C SER A 224 29.25 -4.29 -23.83
N PRO A 225 30.56 -4.50 -23.56
CA PRO A 225 31.23 -5.77 -23.89
C PRO A 225 30.46 -6.99 -23.37
N LEU A 226 29.91 -6.90 -22.16
CA LEU A 226 29.03 -7.93 -21.59
C LEU A 226 27.75 -8.15 -22.42
N ASN A 227 27.05 -7.09 -22.81
CA ASN A 227 25.81 -7.23 -23.60
C ASN A 227 26.09 -7.81 -25.00
N GLU A 228 27.23 -7.46 -25.61
CA GLU A 228 27.64 -8.05 -26.87
C GLU A 228 27.98 -9.53 -26.71
N SER A 229 28.70 -9.91 -25.65
CA SER A 229 28.98 -11.32 -25.36
C SER A 229 27.70 -12.12 -25.12
N LEU A 230 26.75 -11.59 -24.33
CA LEU A 230 25.43 -12.19 -24.12
C LEU A 230 24.65 -12.35 -25.42
N TYR A 231 24.68 -11.35 -26.30
CA TYR A 231 24.05 -11.43 -27.61
C TYR A 231 24.65 -12.55 -28.46
N GLN A 232 25.98 -12.63 -28.55
CA GLN A 232 26.69 -13.65 -29.33
C GLN A 232 26.46 -15.07 -28.80
N SER A 233 26.40 -15.24 -27.49
CA SER A 233 26.09 -16.51 -26.84
C SER A 233 24.61 -16.91 -27.04
N THR A 234 23.69 -15.96 -26.88
CA THR A 234 22.26 -16.20 -27.14
C THR A 234 22.03 -16.58 -28.60
N LEU A 235 22.73 -15.90 -29.53
CA LEU A 235 22.60 -16.14 -30.96
C LEU A 235 23.11 -17.53 -31.33
N ALA A 236 24.25 -17.95 -30.76
CA ALA A 236 24.79 -19.28 -30.98
C ALA A 236 23.82 -20.37 -30.49
N VAL A 237 23.31 -20.26 -29.26
CA VAL A 237 22.37 -21.26 -28.70
C VAL A 237 21.05 -21.28 -29.48
N TRP A 238 20.52 -20.13 -29.87
CA TRP A 238 19.30 -20.05 -30.69
C TRP A 238 19.51 -20.67 -32.07
N GLN A 239 20.60 -20.36 -32.76
CA GLN A 239 20.94 -20.93 -34.07
C GLN A 239 21.07 -22.45 -34.02
N LEU A 240 21.60 -23.02 -32.92
CA LEU A 240 21.60 -24.46 -32.70
C LEU A 240 20.19 -25.00 -32.50
N SER A 241 19.37 -24.30 -31.73
CA SER A 241 18.03 -24.76 -31.34
C SER A 241 17.02 -24.74 -32.48
N VAL A 242 17.17 -23.87 -33.48
CA VAL A 242 16.22 -23.73 -34.60
C VAL A 242 16.57 -24.57 -35.84
N GLN A 243 17.63 -25.38 -35.78
CA GLN A 243 17.99 -26.28 -36.88
C GLN A 243 16.92 -27.37 -37.07
N LYS A 244 16.76 -27.85 -38.31
CA LYS A 244 15.82 -28.95 -38.61
C LYS A 244 16.26 -30.30 -38.02
N VAL A 245 17.55 -30.44 -37.74
CA VAL A 245 18.19 -31.67 -37.26
C VAL A 245 18.95 -31.33 -35.97
N VAL A 246 19.10 -32.33 -35.09
CA VAL A 246 19.89 -32.20 -33.86
C VAL A 246 21.34 -31.83 -34.21
N PRO A 247 21.91 -30.79 -33.58
CA PRO A 247 23.25 -30.31 -33.91
C PRO A 247 24.33 -31.33 -33.51
N PRO A 248 25.43 -31.41 -34.27
CA PRO A 248 26.57 -32.25 -33.93
C PRO A 248 27.33 -31.70 -32.71
N GLU A 249 28.12 -32.56 -32.03
CA GLU A 249 28.92 -32.19 -30.84
C GLU A 249 29.80 -30.97 -31.09
N THR A 250 30.44 -30.91 -32.26
CA THR A 250 31.34 -29.81 -32.63
C THR A 250 30.65 -28.44 -32.59
N SER A 251 29.35 -28.39 -32.91
CA SER A 251 28.56 -27.16 -32.88
C SER A 251 28.16 -26.80 -31.44
N LEU A 252 27.92 -27.79 -30.58
CA LEU A 252 27.69 -27.59 -29.15
C LEU A 252 28.94 -27.08 -28.45
N ASP A 253 30.12 -27.63 -28.76
CA ASP A 253 31.40 -27.19 -28.20
C ASP A 253 31.70 -25.72 -28.51
N ALA A 254 31.38 -25.27 -29.72
CA ALA A 254 31.49 -23.86 -30.10
C ALA A 254 30.58 -22.96 -29.26
N ALA A 255 29.33 -23.38 -29.03
CA ALA A 255 28.40 -22.62 -28.17
C ALA A 255 28.82 -22.63 -26.69
N ARG A 256 29.32 -23.76 -26.18
CA ARG A 256 29.87 -23.86 -24.81
C ARG A 256 31.06 -22.92 -24.61
N THR A 257 31.94 -22.83 -25.61
CA THR A 257 33.09 -21.92 -25.56
C THR A 257 32.64 -20.46 -25.41
N ARG A 258 31.67 -20.03 -26.21
CA ARG A 258 31.10 -18.67 -26.11
C ARG A 258 30.44 -18.42 -24.77
N LEU A 259 29.69 -19.39 -24.23
CA LEU A 259 29.09 -19.26 -22.90
C LEU A 259 30.17 -19.10 -21.82
N ARG A 260 31.27 -19.85 -21.86
CA ARG A 260 32.38 -19.67 -20.92
C ARG A 260 32.98 -18.27 -20.99
N GLU A 261 33.20 -17.74 -22.19
CA GLU A 261 33.68 -16.36 -22.37
C GLU A 261 32.70 -15.34 -21.76
N THR A 262 31.39 -15.52 -21.96
CA THR A 262 30.35 -14.69 -21.34
C THR A 262 30.36 -14.80 -19.81
N ALA A 263 30.54 -15.99 -19.25
CA ALA A 263 30.61 -16.20 -17.80
C ALA A 263 31.79 -15.47 -17.16
N LEU A 264 32.95 -15.48 -17.83
CA LEU A 264 34.14 -14.73 -17.39
C LEU A 264 33.87 -13.22 -17.39
N LEU A 265 33.18 -12.69 -18.40
CA LEU A 265 32.81 -11.27 -18.46
C LEU A 265 31.77 -10.89 -17.39
N ILE A 266 30.78 -11.74 -17.12
CA ILE A 266 29.83 -11.50 -16.03
C ILE A 266 30.58 -11.42 -14.70
N THR A 267 31.51 -12.35 -14.46
CA THR A 267 32.31 -12.39 -13.24
C THR A 267 33.20 -11.15 -13.11
N ALA A 268 33.84 -10.73 -14.21
CA ALA A 268 34.71 -9.56 -14.23
C ALA A 268 33.96 -8.24 -14.02
N GLU A 269 32.82 -8.02 -14.69
CA GLU A 269 32.09 -6.75 -14.61
C GLU A 269 31.21 -6.64 -13.36
N GLN A 270 30.67 -7.76 -12.86
CA GLN A 270 29.63 -7.74 -11.82
C GLN A 270 30.13 -8.27 -10.47
N GLY A 271 31.35 -8.81 -10.41
CA GLY A 271 31.91 -9.40 -9.19
C GLY A 271 31.13 -10.61 -8.67
N LEU A 272 30.22 -11.16 -9.49
CA LEU A 272 29.43 -12.33 -9.17
C LEU A 272 30.10 -13.54 -9.80
N SER A 273 30.57 -14.46 -8.97
CA SER A 273 30.95 -15.78 -9.46
C SER A 273 29.71 -16.47 -10.00
N VAL A 274 29.58 -16.50 -11.32
CA VAL A 274 28.59 -17.35 -11.98
C VAL A 274 29.17 -18.74 -11.88
N ALA A 275 28.74 -19.48 -10.84
CA ALA A 275 29.28 -20.80 -10.50
C ALA A 275 29.67 -21.55 -11.77
N ASP A 276 30.97 -21.84 -11.90
CA ASP A 276 31.54 -22.50 -13.06
C ASP A 276 30.67 -23.72 -13.38
N PHE A 277 30.13 -23.74 -14.59
CA PHE A 277 29.43 -24.89 -15.11
C PHE A 277 30.49 -25.99 -15.30
N GLN A 278 30.87 -26.69 -14.23
CA GLN A 278 31.57 -27.95 -14.38
C GLN A 278 30.57 -28.92 -15.01
N PRO A 279 30.87 -29.50 -16.19
CA PRO A 279 29.98 -30.47 -16.84
C PRO A 279 29.60 -31.64 -15.92
N ASP A 280 30.38 -31.90 -14.87
CA ASP A 280 30.13 -32.94 -13.88
C ASP A 280 29.06 -32.60 -12.83
N ASP A 281 28.72 -31.32 -12.60
CA ASP A 281 27.70 -30.92 -11.63
C ASP A 281 26.26 -31.24 -12.09
N LEU A 282 26.06 -31.52 -13.38
CA LEU A 282 24.78 -32.00 -13.93
C LEU A 282 24.48 -33.47 -13.56
N LYS A 283 25.42 -34.22 -12.98
CA LYS A 283 25.18 -35.62 -12.57
C LYS A 283 24.42 -35.73 -11.25
N LEU A 284 24.22 -34.65 -10.50
CA LEU A 284 23.72 -34.72 -9.11
C LEU A 284 22.23 -34.39 -8.93
N ASN A 285 21.50 -33.97 -9.95
CA ASN A 285 20.07 -33.59 -9.82
C ASN A 285 19.13 -34.19 -10.87
N SER A 286 19.49 -35.32 -11.50
CA SER A 286 18.48 -36.11 -12.19
C SER A 286 17.45 -36.56 -11.14
N PRO A 287 16.16 -36.19 -11.27
CA PRO A 287 15.14 -36.75 -10.40
C PRO A 287 15.23 -38.27 -10.54
N LYS A 288 15.46 -38.98 -9.43
CA LYS A 288 15.33 -40.44 -9.40
C LYS A 288 13.97 -40.74 -10.01
N SER A 289 13.97 -41.28 -11.23
CA SER A 289 12.76 -41.80 -11.84
C SER A 289 12.27 -42.90 -10.91
N ASP A 290 11.21 -42.62 -10.16
CA ASP A 290 10.55 -43.63 -9.33
C ASP A 290 10.20 -44.81 -10.24
N PRO A 291 10.70 -46.03 -9.94
CA PRO A 291 10.33 -47.20 -10.70
C PRO A 291 8.83 -47.40 -10.53
N ARG A 292 8.05 -47.15 -11.60
CA ARG A 292 6.64 -47.50 -11.62
C ARG A 292 6.52 -48.99 -11.32
N PRO A 293 5.65 -49.41 -10.39
CA PRO A 293 5.43 -50.82 -10.12
C PRO A 293 4.89 -51.48 -11.39
N VAL A 294 5.60 -52.49 -11.88
CA VAL A 294 5.13 -53.37 -12.95
C VAL A 294 4.00 -54.20 -12.36
N ALA A 295 2.77 -53.96 -12.81
CA ALA A 295 1.65 -54.84 -12.49
C ALA A 295 1.96 -56.22 -13.10
N SER A 296 2.02 -57.23 -12.24
CA SER A 296 2.14 -58.63 -12.63
C SER A 296 0.74 -59.15 -12.97
N ASP A 297 0.55 -59.64 -14.19
CA ASP A 297 -0.58 -60.50 -14.57
C ASP A 297 -0.33 -61.95 -14.12
#